data_AF-A0A9D6SHQ2-F1
#
_entry.id   AF-A0A9D6SHQ2-F1
#
_cell.length_a   1.000
_cell.length_b   1.000
_cell.length_c   1.000
_cell.angle_alpha   90.00
_cell.angle_beta   90.00
_cell.angle_gamma   90.00
#
_symmetry.space_group_name_H-M   'P 1'
#
loop_
_entity.id
_entity.type
_entity.pdbx_description
1 polymer ?
#
loop_
_entity_poly.entity_id
_entity_poly.type
_entity_poly.pdbx_seq_one_letter_code
_entity_poly.pdbx_strand_id
1 'polypeptide(L)'
;MNRYRIGNTHQCLLARFSAIAVALVCVLVISLPAQASPPINVSVDWSKTVAVSKSIPTMMVEVNPLLRQGSPIHETAFANIRELGARFVRYHATYVWPRLVVAELDPPTKDKTSWDFSKIDSIVIPFLEATKGHELVINFNTTPAWKFKTEHPVPYPSDPDQWAWYFYREGTEPVDPTGQQIAEYYARVISWYARGGFTDEIGQYHRSGYHYDFPWWEVLNEVEGLPDMTPQ
;
A
#
# COMPACT_ATOMS: atom_id res chain seq x y z
N MET A 1 4.43 -73.82 62.95
CA MET A 1 4.84 -72.66 63.78
C MET A 1 4.47 -71.40 63.02
N ASN A 2 3.37 -70.76 63.41
CA ASN A 2 2.84 -69.53 62.80
C ASN A 2 3.68 -68.32 63.18
N ARG A 3 4.06 -67.47 62.21
CA ARG A 3 4.10 -66.01 62.39
C ARG A 3 3.64 -65.31 61.12
N TYR A 4 2.44 -64.74 61.20
CA TYR A 4 1.90 -63.74 60.30
C TYR A 4 2.83 -62.52 60.25
N ARG A 5 3.21 -62.06 59.05
CA ARG A 5 3.80 -60.74 58.84
C ARG A 5 2.68 -59.80 58.40
N ILE A 6 2.27 -58.95 59.34
CA ILE A 6 1.27 -57.90 59.16
C ILE A 6 1.82 -56.92 58.11
N GLY A 7 1.10 -56.78 56.99
CA GLY A 7 1.41 -55.80 55.96
C GLY A 7 1.26 -54.38 56.52
N ASN A 8 2.24 -53.53 56.23
CA ASN A 8 2.31 -52.13 56.65
C ASN A 8 1.11 -51.31 56.14
N THR A 9 0.04 -51.24 56.93
CA THR A 9 -1.11 -50.35 56.74
C THR A 9 -0.74 -48.86 56.88
N HIS A 10 0.41 -48.55 57.48
CA HIS A 10 0.84 -47.17 57.74
C HIS A 10 1.39 -46.41 56.52
N GLN A 11 2.00 -47.10 55.53
CA GLN A 11 2.52 -46.43 54.33
C GLN A 11 1.43 -46.03 53.33
N CYS A 12 0.27 -46.70 53.36
CA CYS A 12 -0.85 -46.42 52.46
C CYS A 12 -1.72 -45.24 52.93
N LEU A 13 -1.76 -44.97 54.25
CA LEU A 13 -2.51 -43.85 54.82
C LEU A 13 -1.79 -42.50 54.62
N LEU A 14 -0.48 -42.42 54.85
CA LEU A 14 0.30 -41.18 54.70
C LEU A 14 0.36 -40.69 53.25
N ALA A 15 0.46 -41.60 52.26
CA ALA A 15 0.42 -41.24 50.84
C ALA A 15 -0.96 -40.71 50.39
N ARG A 16 -2.05 -41.19 51.01
CA ARG A 16 -3.42 -40.73 50.72
C ARG A 16 -3.72 -39.36 51.34
N PHE A 17 -3.19 -39.05 52.53
CA PHE A 17 -3.34 -37.72 53.13
C PHE A 17 -2.55 -36.63 52.39
N SER A 18 -1.34 -36.92 51.89
CA SER A 18 -0.58 -35.95 51.07
C SER A 18 -1.18 -35.70 49.69
N ALA A 19 -1.73 -36.74 49.04
CA ALA A 19 -2.39 -36.56 47.73
C ALA A 19 -3.70 -35.76 47.84
N ILE A 20 -4.46 -35.94 48.93
CA ILE A 20 -5.69 -35.19 49.19
C ILE A 20 -5.38 -33.74 49.57
N ALA A 21 -4.34 -33.50 50.38
CA ALA A 21 -3.93 -32.14 50.76
C ALA A 21 -3.39 -31.33 49.56
N VAL A 22 -2.62 -31.96 48.66
CA VAL A 22 -2.13 -31.31 47.43
C VAL A 22 -3.26 -31.08 46.43
N ALA A 23 -4.20 -32.02 46.28
CA ALA A 23 -5.37 -31.84 45.42
C ALA A 23 -6.31 -30.72 45.91
N LEU A 24 -6.50 -30.58 47.23
CA LEU A 24 -7.28 -29.48 47.82
C LEU A 24 -6.64 -28.11 47.61
N VAL A 25 -5.31 -28.00 47.69
CA VAL A 25 -4.58 -26.75 47.41
C VAL A 25 -4.62 -26.41 45.92
N CYS A 26 -4.52 -27.39 45.01
CA CYS A 26 -4.64 -27.14 43.57
C CYS A 26 -6.06 -26.71 43.15
N VAL A 27 -7.12 -27.24 43.76
CA VAL A 27 -8.51 -26.83 43.46
C VAL A 27 -8.80 -25.41 44.00
N LEU A 28 -8.20 -25.01 45.11
CA LEU A 28 -8.36 -23.66 45.68
C LEU A 28 -7.65 -22.57 44.86
N VAL A 29 -6.55 -22.88 44.16
CA VAL A 29 -5.83 -21.89 43.33
C VAL A 29 -6.46 -21.74 41.94
N ILE A 30 -7.15 -22.77 41.42
CA ILE A 30 -7.82 -22.74 40.10
C ILE A 30 -9.20 -22.07 40.16
N SER A 31 -9.76 -21.85 41.36
CA SER A 31 -11.11 -21.30 41.55
C SER A 31 -11.17 -19.79 41.79
N LEU A 32 -10.08 -19.04 41.53
CA LEU A 32 -10.19 -17.59 41.46
C LEU A 32 -10.96 -17.25 40.18
N PRO A 33 -12.22 -16.76 40.26
CA PRO A 33 -12.86 -16.24 39.06
C PRO A 33 -11.94 -15.15 38.51
N ALA A 34 -11.60 -15.24 37.22
CA ALA A 34 -11.01 -14.12 36.52
C ALA A 34 -11.91 -12.91 36.79
N GLN A 35 -11.41 -11.95 37.57
CA GLN A 35 -12.20 -10.83 38.04
C GLN A 35 -12.50 -9.98 36.81
N ALA A 36 -13.65 -10.20 36.20
CA ALA A 36 -14.12 -9.42 35.07
C ALA A 36 -14.09 -7.95 35.53
N SER A 37 -13.40 -7.10 34.79
CA SER A 37 -13.35 -5.68 35.10
C SER A 37 -14.79 -5.17 35.18
N PRO A 38 -15.12 -4.32 36.18
CA PRO A 38 -16.47 -3.77 36.29
C PRO A 38 -16.83 -3.05 34.98
N PRO A 39 -18.10 -3.10 34.55
CA PRO A 39 -18.53 -2.46 33.31
C PRO A 39 -18.22 -0.95 33.36
N ILE A 40 -17.53 -0.45 32.33
CA ILE A 40 -17.26 0.98 32.19
C ILE A 40 -18.54 1.64 31.68
N ASN A 41 -19.15 2.49 32.50
CA ASN A 41 -20.27 3.34 32.08
C ASN A 41 -19.71 4.58 31.36
N VAL A 42 -19.94 4.67 30.05
CA VAL A 42 -19.62 5.86 29.25
C VAL A 42 -20.85 6.75 29.17
N SER A 43 -20.76 7.97 29.69
CA SER A 43 -21.76 9.02 29.52
C SER A 43 -21.14 10.22 28.80
N VAL A 44 -21.90 10.87 27.92
CA VAL A 44 -21.46 12.04 27.14
C VAL A 44 -22.29 13.25 27.55
N ASP A 45 -21.62 14.32 27.95
CA ASP A 45 -22.24 15.63 28.17
C ASP A 45 -21.96 16.54 26.97
N TRP A 46 -22.96 16.66 26.07
CA TRP A 46 -22.85 17.48 24.86
C TRP A 46 -22.80 18.99 25.12
N SER A 47 -23.10 19.44 26.35
CA SER A 47 -22.98 20.86 26.74
C SER A 47 -21.55 21.25 27.13
N LYS A 48 -20.68 20.26 27.35
CA LYS A 48 -19.30 20.46 27.79
C LYS A 48 -18.31 20.05 26.70
N THR A 49 -17.72 21.04 26.04
CA THR A 49 -16.55 20.81 25.19
C THR A 49 -15.32 20.52 26.04
N VAL A 50 -14.78 19.30 25.94
CA VAL A 50 -13.55 18.90 26.65
C VAL A 50 -12.28 19.17 25.84
N ALA A 51 -12.39 19.18 24.51
CA ALA A 51 -11.34 19.53 23.57
C ALA A 51 -11.96 19.89 22.22
N VAL A 52 -11.23 20.65 21.41
CA VAL A 52 -11.57 20.92 20.00
C VAL A 52 -10.54 20.23 19.13
N SER A 53 -10.96 19.25 18.34
CA SER A 53 -10.13 18.64 17.30
C SER A 53 -10.16 19.51 16.05
N LYS A 54 -8.99 19.89 15.53
CA LYS A 54 -8.85 20.55 14.23
C LYS A 54 -8.26 19.54 13.26
N SER A 55 -9.08 19.04 12.35
CA SER A 55 -8.66 18.12 11.29
C SER A 55 -8.90 18.77 9.93
N ILE A 56 -8.04 18.42 8.97
CA ILE A 56 -8.22 18.73 7.56
C ILE A 56 -8.42 17.39 6.85
N PRO A 57 -9.52 17.18 6.12
CA PRO A 57 -9.72 15.94 5.39
C PRO A 57 -8.69 15.84 4.26
N THR A 58 -8.02 14.71 4.17
CA THR A 58 -7.11 14.35 3.08
C THR A 58 -7.58 13.05 2.44
N MET A 59 -7.26 12.86 1.16
CA MET A 59 -7.60 11.65 0.43
C MET A 59 -6.44 11.21 -0.44
N MET A 60 -6.16 9.91 -0.45
CA MET A 60 -5.25 9.29 -1.42
C MET A 60 -6.06 8.37 -2.32
N VAL A 61 -5.90 8.53 -3.63
CA VAL A 61 -6.48 7.65 -4.64
C VAL A 61 -5.36 6.80 -5.21
N GLU A 62 -5.32 5.55 -4.76
CA GLU A 62 -4.45 4.53 -5.33
C GLU A 62 -5.05 3.99 -6.63
N VAL A 63 -4.20 3.80 -7.64
CA VAL A 63 -4.59 3.21 -8.91
C VAL A 63 -5.18 1.82 -8.71
N ASN A 64 -6.31 1.57 -9.36
CA ASN A 64 -6.99 0.29 -9.33
C ASN A 64 -7.70 0.06 -10.68
N PRO A 65 -7.70 -1.18 -11.22
CA PRO A 65 -8.48 -1.56 -12.39
C PRO A 65 -9.94 -1.07 -12.38
N LEU A 66 -10.58 -1.07 -11.21
CA LEU A 66 -11.97 -0.63 -11.05
C LEU A 66 -12.16 0.88 -11.19
N LEU A 67 -11.09 1.68 -11.22
CA LEU A 67 -11.15 3.10 -11.53
C LEU A 67 -11.03 3.37 -13.03
N ARG A 68 -10.77 2.38 -13.88
CA ARG A 68 -10.69 2.58 -15.33
C ARG A 68 -12.06 2.83 -15.92
N GLN A 69 -12.08 3.59 -17.01
CA GLN A 69 -13.27 3.75 -17.83
C GLN A 69 -13.81 2.39 -18.28
N GLY A 70 -15.12 2.16 -18.11
CA GLY A 70 -15.78 0.89 -18.40
C GLY A 70 -16.01 -0.02 -17.19
N SER A 71 -15.39 0.26 -16.04
CA SER A 71 -15.71 -0.40 -14.77
C SER A 71 -17.11 0.02 -14.25
N PRO A 72 -17.88 -0.88 -13.60
CA PRO A 72 -19.19 -0.57 -13.05
C PRO A 72 -19.22 0.56 -12.01
N ILE A 73 -18.07 0.87 -11.39
CA ILE A 73 -17.97 1.88 -10.34
C ILE A 73 -17.25 3.16 -10.78
N HIS A 74 -16.79 3.25 -12.03
CA HIS A 74 -15.94 4.36 -12.49
C HIS A 74 -16.57 5.74 -12.23
N GLU A 75 -17.79 5.95 -12.73
CA GLU A 75 -18.49 7.24 -12.60
C GLU A 75 -18.79 7.57 -11.14
N THR A 76 -19.32 6.60 -10.39
CA THR A 76 -19.66 6.77 -8.97
C THR A 76 -18.43 7.04 -8.12
N ALA A 77 -17.30 6.38 -8.38
CA ALA A 77 -16.06 6.58 -7.64
C ALA A 77 -15.55 8.02 -7.80
N PHE A 78 -15.47 8.53 -9.03
CA PHE A 78 -15.01 9.91 -9.27
C PHE A 78 -16.02 10.98 -8.85
N ALA A 79 -17.33 10.68 -8.89
CA ALA A 79 -18.34 11.55 -8.29
C ALA A 79 -18.14 11.66 -6.76
N ASN A 80 -17.93 10.53 -6.08
CA ASN A 80 -17.68 10.51 -4.64
C ASN A 80 -16.38 11.21 -4.26
N ILE A 81 -15.30 11.06 -5.05
CA ILE A 81 -14.04 11.79 -4.83
C ILE A 81 -14.27 13.30 -4.86
N ARG A 82 -15.07 13.79 -5.81
CA ARG A 82 -15.43 15.21 -5.93
C ARG A 82 -16.26 15.69 -4.75
N GLU A 83 -17.23 14.89 -4.30
CA GLU A 83 -18.15 15.25 -3.23
C GLU A 83 -17.55 15.17 -1.82
N LEU A 84 -16.50 14.36 -1.62
CA LEU A 84 -15.87 14.15 -0.31
C LEU A 84 -15.37 15.46 0.33
N GLY A 85 -14.99 16.45 -0.47
CA GLY A 85 -14.53 17.75 0.02
C GLY A 85 -13.17 17.68 0.75
N ALA A 86 -12.34 16.68 0.46
CA ALA A 86 -10.98 16.61 0.98
C ALA A 86 -10.16 17.82 0.51
N ARG A 87 -9.40 18.47 1.39
CA ARG A 87 -8.58 19.64 0.99
C ARG A 87 -7.36 19.22 0.20
N PHE A 88 -6.64 18.22 0.71
CA PHE A 88 -5.44 17.66 0.09
C PHE A 88 -5.77 16.32 -0.56
N VAL A 89 -5.41 16.17 -1.83
CA VAL A 89 -5.67 14.97 -2.62
C VAL A 89 -4.38 14.47 -3.25
N ARG A 90 -4.11 13.17 -3.10
CA ARG A 90 -2.90 12.53 -3.61
C ARG A 90 -3.27 11.44 -4.62
N TYR A 91 -2.74 11.52 -5.83
CA TYR A 91 -2.76 10.40 -6.78
C TYR A 91 -1.60 9.47 -6.49
N HIS A 92 -1.81 8.16 -6.45
CA HIS A 92 -0.78 7.19 -6.12
C HIS A 92 -0.70 6.08 -7.17
N ALA A 93 0.33 6.14 -8.02
CA ALA A 93 0.53 5.27 -9.18
C ALA A 93 1.28 3.97 -8.83
N THR A 94 0.66 3.13 -8.02
CA THR A 94 1.26 1.90 -7.45
C THR A 94 1.73 0.86 -8.47
N TYR A 95 2.88 0.24 -8.19
CA TYR A 95 3.50 -0.82 -9.00
C TYR A 95 2.72 -2.13 -8.98
N VAL A 96 1.70 -2.26 -8.13
CA VAL A 96 0.77 -3.40 -8.10
C VAL A 96 0.17 -3.65 -9.48
N TRP A 97 -0.07 -2.58 -10.24
CA TRP A 97 -0.72 -2.60 -11.55
C TRP A 97 0.19 -1.95 -12.60
N PRO A 98 1.33 -2.55 -12.95
CA PRO A 98 2.40 -1.84 -13.66
C PRO A 98 1.96 -1.35 -15.05
N ARG A 99 1.05 -2.06 -15.73
CA ARG A 99 0.45 -1.62 -16.99
C ARG A 99 -0.48 -0.41 -16.88
N LEU A 100 -0.92 -0.05 -15.69
CA LEU A 100 -1.77 1.11 -15.43
C LEU A 100 -0.98 2.33 -14.95
N VAL A 101 0.33 2.19 -14.73
CA VAL A 101 1.15 3.24 -14.10
C VAL A 101 2.51 3.47 -14.78
N VAL A 102 2.99 2.52 -15.58
CA VAL A 102 4.26 2.64 -16.32
C VAL A 102 3.99 3.00 -17.77
N ALA A 103 4.51 4.17 -18.18
CA ALA A 103 4.29 4.68 -19.53
C ALA A 103 5.26 4.09 -20.57
N GLU A 104 6.44 3.64 -20.14
CA GLU A 104 7.52 3.16 -21.01
C GLU A 104 7.83 1.69 -20.68
N LEU A 105 6.96 0.79 -21.13
CA LEU A 105 6.99 -0.63 -20.72
C LEU A 105 8.27 -1.34 -21.18
N ASP A 106 8.75 -1.05 -22.38
CA ASP A 106 9.95 -1.67 -22.95
C ASP A 106 11.09 -0.65 -23.09
N PRO A 107 12.36 -1.05 -22.94
CA PRO A 107 13.50 -0.15 -23.17
C PRO A 107 13.50 0.38 -24.61
N PRO A 108 13.93 1.63 -24.83
CA PRO A 108 14.05 2.19 -26.16
C PRO A 108 15.14 1.47 -26.95
N THR A 109 14.93 1.39 -28.26
CA THR A 109 15.92 0.94 -29.23
C THR A 109 16.33 2.10 -30.12
N LYS A 110 17.28 1.89 -31.03
CA LYS A 110 17.69 2.93 -31.99
C LYS A 110 16.54 3.44 -32.86
N ASP A 111 15.55 2.58 -33.14
CA ASP A 111 14.51 2.86 -34.14
C ASP A 111 13.09 2.92 -33.55
N LYS A 112 12.93 2.68 -32.24
CA LYS A 112 11.62 2.55 -31.60
C LYS A 112 11.66 2.84 -30.10
N THR A 113 10.63 3.53 -29.62
CA THR A 113 10.30 3.72 -28.19
C THR A 113 8.95 3.06 -27.87
N SER A 114 8.60 2.98 -26.58
CA SER A 114 7.44 2.20 -26.08
C SER A 114 6.41 3.03 -25.30
N TRP A 115 6.45 4.36 -25.43
CA TRP A 115 5.58 5.28 -24.70
C TRP A 115 4.09 5.07 -25.01
N ASP A 116 3.30 4.67 -24.01
CA ASP A 116 1.84 4.52 -24.07
C ASP A 116 1.18 5.01 -22.77
N PHE A 117 0.44 6.11 -22.86
CA PHE A 117 -0.31 6.67 -21.73
C PHE A 117 -1.78 6.24 -21.71
N SER A 118 -2.28 5.50 -22.70
CA SER A 118 -3.72 5.24 -22.88
C SER A 118 -4.41 4.65 -21.64
N LYS A 119 -3.74 3.75 -20.93
CA LYS A 119 -4.27 3.11 -19.71
C LYS A 119 -4.14 4.01 -18.50
N ILE A 120 -3.04 4.75 -18.42
CA ILE A 120 -2.75 5.68 -17.33
C ILE A 120 -3.74 6.85 -17.38
N ASP A 121 -3.93 7.45 -18.56
CA ASP A 121 -4.87 8.54 -18.83
C ASP A 121 -6.31 8.16 -18.47
N SER A 122 -6.70 6.89 -18.65
CA SER A 122 -8.05 6.40 -18.31
C SER A 122 -8.40 6.50 -16.82
N ILE A 123 -7.42 6.77 -15.96
CA ILE A 123 -7.56 6.94 -14.51
C ILE A 123 -7.09 8.33 -14.08
N VAL A 124 -5.89 8.75 -14.50
CA VAL A 124 -5.30 10.04 -14.11
C VAL A 124 -6.19 11.20 -14.54
N ILE A 125 -6.69 11.20 -15.77
CA ILE A 125 -7.48 12.33 -16.28
C ILE A 125 -8.79 12.46 -15.50
N PRO A 126 -9.63 11.41 -15.34
CA PRO A 126 -10.81 11.49 -14.48
C PRO A 126 -10.50 11.90 -13.03
N PHE A 127 -9.37 11.47 -12.46
CA PHE A 127 -8.92 11.90 -11.14
C PHE A 127 -8.64 13.41 -11.10
N LEU A 128 -7.84 13.92 -12.05
CA LEU A 128 -7.50 15.34 -12.15
C LEU A 128 -8.75 16.20 -12.35
N GLU A 129 -9.69 15.74 -13.17
CA GLU A 129 -10.97 16.40 -13.41
C GLU A 129 -11.87 16.38 -12.16
N ALA A 130 -11.93 15.26 -11.43
CA ALA A 130 -12.72 15.13 -10.21
C ALA A 130 -12.17 15.97 -9.04
N THR A 131 -10.89 16.32 -9.09
CA THR A 131 -10.18 17.04 -8.02
C THR A 131 -9.80 18.48 -8.37
N LYS A 132 -10.37 19.04 -9.45
CA LYS A 132 -10.16 20.45 -9.80
C LYS A 132 -10.52 21.38 -8.64
N GLY A 133 -9.58 22.25 -8.29
CA GLY A 133 -9.73 23.21 -7.17
C GLY A 133 -9.25 22.70 -5.82
N HIS A 134 -8.81 21.44 -5.73
CA HIS A 134 -8.21 20.86 -4.53
C HIS A 134 -6.68 21.07 -4.51
N GLU A 135 -6.04 20.95 -3.34
CA GLU A 135 -4.58 20.97 -3.24
C GLU A 135 -4.01 19.60 -3.62
N LEU A 136 -3.39 19.53 -4.79
CA LEU A 136 -3.01 18.30 -5.46
C LEU A 136 -1.54 17.91 -5.22
N VAL A 137 -1.33 16.60 -4.98
CA VAL A 137 -0.02 15.94 -5.09
C VAL A 137 -0.14 14.78 -6.08
N ILE A 138 0.72 14.74 -7.09
CA ILE A 138 0.81 13.62 -8.03
C ILE A 138 2.01 12.74 -7.71
N ASN A 139 1.78 11.47 -7.41
CA ASN A 139 2.84 10.51 -7.13
C ASN A 139 2.89 9.42 -8.20
N PHE A 140 3.70 9.66 -9.24
CA PHE A 140 4.15 8.61 -10.13
C PHE A 140 5.35 7.94 -9.46
N ASN A 141 5.12 6.92 -8.64
CA ASN A 141 6.19 6.25 -7.90
C ASN A 141 6.77 5.02 -8.62
N THR A 142 6.03 4.46 -9.57
CA THR A 142 6.50 3.27 -10.28
C THR A 142 7.46 3.63 -11.41
N THR A 143 8.70 3.19 -11.27
CA THR A 143 9.74 3.27 -12.29
C THR A 143 9.67 2.03 -13.21
N PRO A 144 9.96 2.14 -14.52
CA PRO A 144 10.08 0.96 -15.38
C PRO A 144 11.14 -0.01 -14.86
N ALA A 145 10.78 -1.28 -14.67
CA ALA A 145 11.66 -2.28 -14.07
C ALA A 145 12.98 -2.46 -14.85
N TRP A 146 12.96 -2.28 -16.17
CA TRP A 146 14.15 -2.40 -17.03
C TRP A 146 15.21 -1.31 -16.76
N LYS A 147 14.89 -0.24 -16.01
CA LYS A 147 15.86 0.76 -15.57
C LYS A 147 16.68 0.30 -14.36
N PHE A 148 16.38 -0.88 -13.81
CA PHE A 148 17.13 -1.52 -12.72
C PHE A 148 17.79 -2.82 -13.20
N LYS A 149 18.92 -3.15 -12.56
CA LYS A 149 19.61 -4.42 -12.79
C LYS A 149 18.83 -5.55 -12.12
N THR A 150 18.55 -6.59 -12.88
CA THR A 150 17.85 -7.79 -12.41
C THR A 150 18.56 -9.04 -12.94
N GLU A 151 18.40 -10.18 -12.27
CA GLU A 151 18.98 -11.45 -12.75
C GLU A 151 18.33 -11.91 -14.06
N HIS A 152 17.04 -11.60 -14.22
CA HIS A 152 16.22 -11.94 -15.38
C HIS A 152 15.31 -10.75 -15.75
N PRO A 153 14.86 -10.63 -17.02
CA PRO A 153 13.90 -9.60 -17.40
C PRO A 153 12.61 -9.70 -16.57
N VAL A 154 12.20 -8.60 -15.93
CA VAL A 154 10.95 -8.52 -15.18
C VAL A 154 9.78 -8.33 -16.16
N PRO A 155 8.83 -9.28 -16.27
CA PRO A 155 7.76 -9.18 -17.24
C PRO A 155 6.65 -8.22 -16.78
N TYR A 156 6.03 -7.54 -17.73
CA TYR A 156 4.73 -6.89 -17.51
C TYR A 156 3.61 -7.89 -17.81
N PRO A 157 2.71 -8.20 -16.86
CA PRO A 157 1.65 -9.18 -17.08
C PRO A 157 0.78 -8.76 -18.27
N SER A 158 0.39 -9.68 -19.16
CA SER A 158 -0.36 -9.32 -20.38
C SER A 158 -1.75 -8.74 -20.09
N ASP A 159 -2.39 -9.23 -19.03
CA ASP A 159 -3.62 -8.66 -18.48
C ASP A 159 -3.27 -7.42 -17.63
N PRO A 160 -3.78 -6.22 -17.98
CA PRO A 160 -3.55 -5.01 -17.18
C PRO A 160 -4.18 -5.08 -15.77
N ASP A 161 -5.11 -6.00 -15.54
CA ASP A 161 -5.80 -6.20 -14.25
C ASP A 161 -5.16 -7.32 -13.42
N GLN A 162 -3.99 -7.82 -13.83
CA GLN A 162 -3.24 -8.81 -13.07
C GLN A 162 -2.36 -8.14 -11.99
N TRP A 163 -2.53 -8.62 -10.76
CA TRP A 163 -1.81 -8.16 -9.58
C TRP A 163 -0.32 -8.56 -9.66
N ALA A 164 0.60 -7.60 -9.62
CA ALA A 164 2.04 -7.81 -9.88
C ALA A 164 2.95 -7.65 -8.64
N TRP A 165 2.38 -7.56 -7.44
CA TRP A 165 3.08 -7.20 -6.19
C TRP A 165 4.38 -7.96 -5.89
N TYR A 166 4.45 -9.24 -6.25
CA TYR A 166 5.55 -10.12 -5.86
C TYR A 166 6.77 -10.06 -6.79
N PHE A 167 6.59 -9.71 -8.07
CA PHE A 167 7.68 -9.81 -9.06
C PHE A 167 8.10 -8.46 -9.65
N TYR A 168 7.27 -7.42 -9.54
CA TYR A 168 7.62 -6.13 -10.16
C TYR A 168 8.73 -5.36 -9.42
N ARG A 169 8.98 -5.67 -8.13
CA ARG A 169 9.96 -4.96 -7.28
C ARG A 169 11.38 -5.49 -7.37
N GLU A 170 11.68 -6.32 -8.35
CA GLU A 170 13.03 -6.85 -8.52
C GLU A 170 14.02 -5.75 -8.91
N GLY A 171 15.23 -5.80 -8.33
CA GLY A 171 16.32 -4.87 -8.59
C GLY A 171 16.41 -3.73 -7.57
N THR A 172 17.63 -3.45 -7.11
CA THR A 172 17.96 -2.36 -6.17
C THR A 172 19.02 -1.40 -6.72
N GLU A 173 19.60 -1.73 -7.87
CA GLU A 173 20.64 -0.93 -8.52
C GLU A 173 20.15 -0.42 -9.88
N PRO A 174 20.17 0.90 -10.12
CA PRO A 174 19.92 1.45 -11.45
C PRO A 174 20.90 0.90 -12.50
N VAL A 175 20.41 0.66 -13.72
CA VAL A 175 21.24 0.32 -14.88
C VAL A 175 22.15 1.49 -15.23
N ASP A 176 21.62 2.71 -15.19
CA ASP A 176 22.38 3.95 -15.29
C ASP A 176 22.74 4.47 -13.89
N PRO A 177 24.00 4.35 -13.45
CA PRO A 177 24.41 4.73 -12.09
C PRO A 177 24.35 6.24 -11.83
N THR A 178 24.19 7.07 -12.87
CA THR A 178 23.99 8.52 -12.71
C THR A 178 22.56 8.87 -12.30
N GLY A 179 21.61 7.95 -12.47
CA GLY A 179 20.18 8.18 -12.27
C GLY A 179 19.53 9.00 -13.40
N GLN A 180 20.28 9.40 -14.44
CA GLN A 180 19.77 10.24 -15.51
C GLN A 180 18.60 9.58 -16.25
N GLN A 181 18.67 8.29 -16.57
CA GLN A 181 17.57 7.59 -17.25
C GLN A 181 16.26 7.56 -16.44
N ILE A 182 16.36 7.51 -15.11
CA ILE A 182 15.19 7.53 -14.22
C ILE A 182 14.64 8.95 -14.12
N ALA A 183 15.51 9.95 -13.96
CA ALA A 183 15.12 11.36 -13.92
C ALA A 183 14.44 11.81 -15.23
N GLU A 184 14.99 11.40 -16.39
CA GLU A 184 14.41 11.70 -17.70
C GLU A 184 13.05 11.04 -17.90
N TYR A 185 12.86 9.80 -17.43
CA TYR A 185 11.56 9.13 -17.48
C TYR A 185 10.50 9.95 -16.76
N TYR A 186 10.77 10.33 -15.50
CA TYR A 186 9.83 11.12 -14.72
C TYR A 186 9.61 12.51 -15.31
N ALA A 187 10.66 13.15 -15.85
CA ALA A 187 10.51 14.41 -16.55
C ALA A 187 9.55 14.27 -17.75
N ARG A 188 9.66 13.20 -18.56
CA ARG A 188 8.75 12.95 -19.70
C ARG A 188 7.32 12.65 -19.24
N VAL A 189 7.13 11.83 -18.20
CA VAL A 189 5.81 11.55 -17.60
C VAL A 189 5.14 12.84 -17.13
N ILE A 190 5.83 13.70 -16.38
CA ILE A 190 5.25 14.98 -15.94
C ILE A 190 4.98 15.91 -17.12
N SER A 191 5.85 15.93 -18.13
CA SER A 191 5.68 16.77 -19.33
C SER A 191 4.46 16.38 -20.16
N TRP A 192 4.13 15.09 -20.19
CA TRP A 192 2.90 14.61 -20.80
C TRP A 192 1.68 15.33 -20.22
N TYR A 193 1.60 15.54 -18.91
CA TYR A 193 0.45 16.18 -18.29
C TYR A 193 0.55 17.70 -18.16
N ALA A 194 1.75 18.24 -17.93
CA ALA A 194 1.95 19.66 -17.61
C ALA A 194 2.41 20.51 -18.79
N ARG A 195 3.01 19.91 -19.83
CA ARG A 195 3.68 20.64 -20.94
C ARG A 195 3.14 20.29 -22.33
N GLY A 196 2.01 19.60 -22.40
CA GLY A 196 1.36 19.22 -23.65
C GLY A 196 2.05 18.09 -24.43
N GLY A 197 3.09 17.46 -23.86
CA GLY A 197 3.88 16.43 -24.52
C GLY A 197 5.37 16.45 -24.16
N PHE A 198 6.15 15.61 -24.84
CA PHE A 198 7.61 15.53 -24.68
C PHE A 198 8.29 14.98 -25.94
N THR A 199 9.61 15.15 -26.03
CA THR A 199 10.45 14.48 -27.02
C THR A 199 11.11 13.26 -26.40
N ASP A 200 11.00 12.12 -27.07
CA ASP A 200 11.54 10.84 -26.62
C ASP A 200 13.03 10.67 -26.95
N GLU A 201 13.55 9.48 -26.67
CA GLU A 201 14.96 9.11 -26.81
C GLU A 201 15.47 9.15 -28.26
N ILE A 202 14.57 9.04 -29.24
CA ILE A 202 14.92 9.03 -30.68
C ILE A 202 14.54 10.34 -31.38
N GLY A 203 14.15 11.37 -30.62
CA GLY A 203 13.82 12.69 -31.14
C GLY A 203 12.37 12.82 -31.64
N GLN A 204 11.52 11.83 -31.42
CA GLN A 204 10.10 11.91 -31.77
C GLN A 204 9.33 12.69 -30.71
N TYR A 205 8.51 13.66 -31.15
CA TYR A 205 7.62 14.39 -30.25
C TYR A 205 6.29 13.65 -30.06
N HIS A 206 5.94 13.39 -28.80
CA HIS A 206 4.68 12.82 -28.37
C HIS A 206 3.78 13.93 -27.83
N ARG A 207 2.61 14.12 -28.44
CA ARG A 207 1.66 15.20 -28.09
C ARG A 207 0.51 14.65 -27.25
N SER A 208 0.26 15.28 -26.10
CA SER A 208 -0.91 15.01 -25.25
C SER A 208 -1.97 16.12 -25.33
N GLY A 209 -1.53 17.39 -25.43
CA GLY A 209 -2.39 18.56 -25.33
C GLY A 209 -2.75 18.99 -23.90
N TYR A 210 -2.36 18.25 -22.87
CA TYR A 210 -2.65 18.58 -21.46
C TYR A 210 -1.73 19.67 -20.90
N HIS A 211 -2.27 20.48 -19.98
CA HIS A 211 -1.55 21.56 -19.31
C HIS A 211 -2.02 21.70 -17.85
N TYR A 212 -1.92 20.61 -17.08
CA TYR A 212 -2.29 20.61 -15.67
C TYR A 212 -1.20 21.25 -14.81
N ASP A 213 -1.62 21.96 -13.76
CA ASP A 213 -0.73 22.53 -12.76
C ASP A 213 -0.43 21.51 -11.65
N PHE A 214 0.83 21.08 -11.57
CA PHE A 214 1.30 20.18 -10.51
C PHE A 214 2.23 20.95 -9.56
N PRO A 215 1.68 21.54 -8.48
CA PRO A 215 2.50 22.29 -7.52
C PRO A 215 3.47 21.37 -6.78
N TRP A 216 3.06 20.11 -6.58
CA TRP A 216 3.81 19.08 -5.90
C TRP A 216 3.69 17.76 -6.66
N TRP A 217 4.83 17.10 -6.85
CA TRP A 217 4.88 15.77 -7.42
C TRP A 217 5.99 14.97 -6.76
N GLU A 218 5.76 13.67 -6.65
CA GLU A 218 6.58 12.74 -5.89
C GLU A 218 7.01 11.60 -6.80
N VAL A 219 8.26 11.17 -6.63
CA VAL A 219 8.91 10.13 -7.45
C VAL A 219 8.98 8.78 -6.74
N LEU A 220 8.89 8.75 -5.41
CA LEU A 220 9.03 7.53 -4.61
C LEU A 220 7.88 7.45 -3.60
N ASN A 221 7.72 6.28 -2.97
CA ASN A 221 6.79 6.07 -1.87
C ASN A 221 7.37 5.13 -0.82
N GLU A 222 7.27 5.48 0.47
CA GLU A 222 7.66 4.64 1.61
C GLU A 222 9.08 4.05 1.50
N VAL A 223 10.04 4.90 1.09
CA VAL A 223 11.44 4.51 0.89
C VAL A 223 12.09 3.97 2.17
N GLU A 224 11.61 4.40 3.33
CA GLU A 224 12.05 3.95 4.64
C GLU A 224 11.65 2.49 4.96
N GLY A 225 10.61 1.98 4.29
CA GLY A 225 10.19 0.59 4.40
C GLY A 225 11.00 -0.34 3.49
N LEU A 226 11.84 0.21 2.62
CA LEU A 226 12.66 -0.51 1.66
C LEU A 226 14.14 -0.35 2.01
N PRO A 227 14.94 -1.44 1.98
CA PRO A 227 16.36 -1.33 2.27
C PRO A 227 17.13 -0.50 1.23
N ASP A 228 16.61 -0.42 -0.01
CA ASP A 228 17.22 0.26 -1.16
C ASP A 228 16.13 0.86 -2.08
N MET A 229 16.54 1.74 -3.01
CA MET A 229 15.66 2.21 -4.09
C MET A 229 15.32 1.04 -5.02
N THR A 230 14.04 0.86 -5.33
CA THR A 230 13.55 -0.19 -6.23
C THR A 230 12.68 0.44 -7.33
N PRO A 231 12.13 -0.35 -8.27
CA PRO A 231 11.12 0.16 -9.20
C PRO A 231 9.83 0.71 -8.57
N GLN A 232 9.66 0.67 -7.24
CA GLN A 232 8.50 1.19 -6.48
C GLN A 232 8.61 2.67 -6.10
#